data_AF-A0A931MAS9-F1
#
_entry.id   AF-A0A931MAS9-F1
#
_cell.length_a   1.000
_cell.length_b   1.000
_cell.length_c   1.000
_cell.angle_alpha   90.00
_cell.angle_beta   90.00
_cell.angle_gamma   90.00
#
_symmetry.space_group_name_H-M   'P 1'
#
loop_
_entity.id
_entity.type
_entity.pdbx_description
1 polymer ?
#
loop_
_entity_poly.entity_id
_entity_poly.type
_entity_poly.pdbx_seq_one_letter_code
_entity_poly.pdbx_strand_id
1 'polypeptide(L)'
;PKEIKTITDRLRSRFSMGLIADIQPPEYETRVAIIHKKSDMERLGLKEDVINFIAAKVKTNIRELEGCLIRLGAQAALTGSPIDVEMAKKVLKDFIQDEEKPITSEQILKTVCEYFGLKIQDIKARKRTKEIAQPRQIAMYLSRQLTDGSLNDIGKSMGGKDHATVIYACKQVEDKRAKDENFNRMVETLLRKIKP
;
A
#
# COMPACT_ATOMS: atom_id res chain seq x y z
N PRO A 1 -16.09 -15.59 18.96
CA PRO A 1 -17.45 -15.47 19.59
C PRO A 1 -17.55 -14.49 20.77
N LYS A 2 -16.53 -14.45 21.65
CA LYS A 2 -16.52 -13.56 22.83
C LYS A 2 -16.54 -12.07 22.49
N GLU A 3 -16.02 -11.69 21.33
CA GLU A 3 -15.96 -10.31 20.85
C GLU A 3 -17.28 -9.78 20.24
N ILE A 4 -18.27 -10.65 20.03
CA ILE A 4 -19.57 -10.27 19.48
C ILE A 4 -20.43 -9.69 20.61
N LYS A 5 -20.42 -8.37 20.76
CA LYS A 5 -21.12 -7.64 21.85
C LYS A 5 -22.64 -7.70 21.73
N THR A 6 -23.17 -7.83 20.51
CA THR A 6 -24.61 -7.78 20.20
C THR A 6 -25.41 -9.05 20.54
N ILE A 7 -24.76 -10.16 20.90
CA ILE A 7 -25.45 -11.40 21.30
C ILE A 7 -25.49 -11.56 22.82
N THR A 8 -26.44 -12.35 23.34
CA THR A 8 -26.58 -12.59 24.79
C THR A 8 -25.45 -13.45 25.36
N ASP A 9 -25.16 -13.29 26.65
CA ASP A 9 -24.09 -14.06 27.33
C ASP A 9 -24.31 -15.58 27.27
N ARG A 10 -25.56 -16.02 27.33
CA ARG A 10 -25.92 -17.44 27.19
C ARG A 10 -25.53 -17.98 25.82
N LEU A 11 -25.74 -17.22 24.74
CA LEU A 11 -25.34 -17.62 23.39
C LEU A 11 -23.82 -17.56 23.22
N ARG A 12 -23.14 -16.54 23.76
CA ARG A 12 -21.67 -16.48 23.77
C ARG A 12 -21.06 -17.73 24.42
N SER A 13 -21.57 -18.11 25.59
CA SER A 13 -21.14 -19.32 26.31
C SER A 13 -21.35 -20.57 25.47
N ARG A 14 -22.54 -20.74 24.87
CA ARG A 14 -22.84 -21.90 24.01
C ARG A 14 -21.93 -21.99 22.77
N PHE A 15 -21.64 -20.89 22.09
CA PHE A 15 -20.70 -20.89 20.96
C PHE A 15 -19.26 -21.19 21.38
N SER A 16 -18.89 -20.89 22.63
CA SER A 16 -17.55 -21.21 23.16
C SER A 16 -17.41 -22.63 23.70
N MET A 17 -18.50 -23.40 23.82
CA MET A 17 -18.46 -24.79 24.28
C MET A 17 -18.16 -25.79 23.15
N GLY A 18 -18.21 -25.37 21.88
CA GLY A 18 -17.86 -26.20 20.72
C GLY A 18 -16.40 -26.06 20.27
N LEU A 19 -16.03 -26.79 19.22
CA LEU A 19 -14.75 -26.61 18.54
C LEU A 19 -14.73 -25.26 17.81
N ILE A 20 -13.76 -24.41 18.14
CA ILE A 20 -13.55 -23.13 17.47
C ILE A 20 -12.37 -23.33 16.52
N ALA A 21 -12.63 -23.21 15.22
CA ALA A 21 -11.60 -23.14 14.20
C ALA A 21 -11.48 -21.70 13.70
N ASP A 22 -10.27 -21.19 13.68
CA ASP A 22 -9.97 -19.89 13.10
C ASP A 22 -9.72 -20.02 11.59
N ILE A 23 -10.22 -19.07 10.81
CA ILE A 23 -10.06 -19.04 9.35
C ILE A 23 -9.25 -17.82 9.00
N GLN A 24 -7.99 -18.06 8.67
CA GLN A 24 -7.07 -17.03 8.21
C GLN A 24 -7.11 -16.91 6.67
N PRO A 25 -6.75 -15.75 6.10
CA PRO A 25 -6.53 -15.63 4.67
C PRO A 25 -5.52 -16.68 4.17
N PRO A 26 -5.75 -17.27 2.99
CA PRO A 26 -4.88 -18.31 2.46
C PRO A 26 -3.48 -17.76 2.12
N GLU A 27 -2.45 -18.51 2.46
CA GLU A 27 -1.08 -18.23 2.03
C GLU A 27 -0.92 -18.41 0.51
N TYR A 28 0.21 -17.96 -0.04
CA TYR A 28 0.46 -18.04 -1.48
C TYR A 28 0.27 -19.45 -2.04
N GLU A 29 0.89 -20.44 -1.39
CA GLU A 29 0.82 -21.86 -1.79
C GLU A 29 -0.63 -22.38 -1.76
N THR A 30 -1.38 -22.00 -0.72
CA THR A 30 -2.81 -22.35 -0.61
C THR A 30 -3.64 -21.68 -1.70
N ARG A 31 -3.35 -20.41 -2.05
CA ARG A 31 -4.03 -19.73 -3.17
C ARG A 31 -3.75 -20.42 -4.49
N VAL A 32 -2.50 -20.79 -4.78
CA VAL A 32 -2.14 -21.55 -5.98
C VAL A 32 -2.93 -22.85 -6.05
N ALA A 33 -2.96 -23.62 -4.96
CA ALA A 33 -3.70 -24.89 -4.90
C ALA A 33 -5.21 -24.70 -5.12
N ILE A 34 -5.80 -23.65 -4.53
CA ILE A 34 -7.22 -23.30 -4.74
C ILE A 34 -7.47 -22.94 -6.21
N ILE A 35 -6.63 -22.08 -6.80
CA ILE A 35 -6.75 -21.66 -8.21
C ILE A 35 -6.68 -22.87 -9.12
N HIS A 36 -5.69 -23.73 -8.94
CA HIS A 36 -5.50 -24.94 -9.74
C HIS A 36 -6.73 -25.85 -9.66
N LYS A 37 -7.18 -26.16 -8.43
CA LYS A 37 -8.37 -27.01 -8.23
C LYS A 37 -9.62 -26.41 -8.86
N LYS A 38 -9.81 -25.09 -8.77
CA LYS A 38 -10.96 -24.38 -9.34
C LYS A 38 -10.88 -24.29 -10.85
N SER A 39 -9.70 -24.04 -11.43
CA SER A 39 -9.52 -23.99 -12.88
C SER A 39 -9.79 -25.35 -13.53
N ASP A 40 -9.44 -26.44 -12.86
CA ASP A 40 -9.73 -27.79 -13.33
C ASP A 40 -11.23 -28.10 -13.30
N MET A 41 -11.92 -27.73 -12.21
CA MET A 41 -13.37 -27.90 -12.08
C MET A 41 -14.13 -27.14 -13.16
N GLU A 42 -13.72 -25.90 -13.44
CA GLU A 42 -14.34 -25.01 -14.43
C GLU A 42 -13.81 -25.23 -15.86
N ARG A 43 -12.87 -26.17 -16.06
CA ARG A 43 -12.23 -26.50 -17.35
C ARG A 43 -11.63 -25.30 -18.08
N LEU A 44 -11.01 -24.38 -17.34
CA LEU A 44 -10.45 -23.13 -17.89
C LEU A 44 -9.11 -23.33 -18.62
N GLY A 45 -8.41 -24.44 -18.39
CA GLY A 45 -7.14 -24.74 -19.04
C GLY A 45 -6.06 -23.68 -18.79
N LEU A 46 -6.01 -23.12 -17.59
CA LEU A 46 -5.03 -22.09 -17.23
C LEU A 46 -3.61 -22.66 -17.25
N LYS A 47 -2.70 -21.89 -17.83
CA LYS A 47 -1.27 -22.16 -17.75
C LYS A 47 -0.71 -21.76 -16.38
N GLU A 48 0.38 -22.40 -16.00
CA GLU A 48 1.02 -22.23 -14.69
C GLU A 48 1.47 -20.79 -14.42
N ASP A 49 1.91 -20.06 -15.45
CA ASP A 49 2.28 -18.64 -15.37
C ASP A 49 1.08 -17.75 -15.01
N VAL A 50 -0.11 -18.03 -15.57
CA VAL A 50 -1.36 -17.32 -15.24
C VAL A 50 -1.80 -17.63 -13.81
N ILE A 51 -1.72 -18.88 -13.37
CA ILE A 51 -2.07 -19.30 -12.01
C ILE A 51 -1.19 -18.56 -11.00
N ASN A 52 0.13 -18.59 -11.20
CA ASN A 52 1.08 -17.92 -10.33
C ASN A 52 0.88 -16.39 -10.34
N PHE A 53 0.58 -15.80 -11.51
CA PHE A 53 0.26 -14.37 -11.61
C PHE A 53 -0.97 -13.98 -10.77
N ILE A 54 -2.06 -14.73 -10.87
CA ILE A 54 -3.29 -14.47 -10.10
C ILE A 54 -3.02 -14.66 -8.60
N ALA A 55 -2.34 -15.74 -8.21
CA ALA A 55 -2.01 -16.02 -6.81
C ALA A 55 -1.12 -14.93 -6.17
N ALA A 56 -0.23 -14.32 -6.95
CA ALA A 56 0.66 -13.26 -6.50
C ALA A 56 -0.07 -11.92 -6.31
N LYS A 57 -1.02 -11.60 -7.19
CA LYS A 57 -1.67 -10.29 -7.25
C LYS A 57 -3.00 -10.20 -6.48
N VAL A 58 -3.74 -11.31 -6.33
CA VAL A 58 -5.02 -11.33 -5.60
C VAL A 58 -4.80 -11.84 -4.18
N LYS A 59 -4.65 -10.93 -3.21
CA LYS A 59 -4.27 -11.25 -1.81
C LYS A 59 -5.40 -11.08 -0.79
N THR A 60 -6.56 -10.61 -1.20
CA THR A 60 -7.66 -10.15 -0.34
C THR A 60 -8.43 -11.31 0.30
N ASN A 61 -9.11 -12.13 -0.50
CA ASN A 61 -9.89 -13.29 -0.02
C ASN A 61 -10.21 -14.29 -1.15
N ILE A 62 -10.63 -15.51 -0.77
CA ILE A 62 -10.92 -16.60 -1.71
C ILE A 62 -12.07 -16.24 -2.68
N ARG A 63 -13.06 -15.47 -2.24
CA ARG A 63 -14.22 -15.08 -3.08
C ARG A 63 -13.78 -14.19 -4.25
N GLU A 64 -12.87 -13.25 -4.02
CA GLU A 64 -12.31 -12.41 -5.08
C GLU A 64 -11.49 -13.23 -6.07
N LEU A 65 -10.72 -14.21 -5.58
CA LEU A 65 -9.97 -15.14 -6.42
C LEU A 65 -10.89 -16.00 -7.29
N GLU A 66 -12.01 -16.50 -6.75
CA GLU A 66 -13.05 -17.17 -7.54
C GLU A 66 -13.70 -16.23 -8.57
N GLY A 67 -13.99 -14.99 -8.18
CA GLY A 67 -14.51 -13.95 -9.08
C GLY A 67 -13.58 -13.66 -10.25
N CYS A 68 -12.26 -13.67 -10.02
CA CYS A 68 -11.26 -13.54 -11.07
C CYS A 68 -11.35 -14.68 -12.08
N LEU A 69 -11.43 -15.93 -11.59
CA LEU A 69 -11.52 -17.11 -12.45
C LEU A 69 -12.78 -17.10 -13.32
N ILE A 70 -13.92 -16.76 -12.73
CA ILE A 70 -15.20 -16.62 -13.44
C ILE A 70 -15.08 -15.55 -14.54
N ARG A 71 -14.51 -14.39 -14.22
CA ARG A 71 -14.38 -13.30 -15.19
C ARG A 71 -13.43 -13.65 -16.33
N LEU A 72 -12.32 -14.33 -16.05
CA LEU A 72 -11.40 -14.82 -17.09
C LEU A 72 -12.06 -15.86 -17.99
N GLY A 73 -12.78 -16.83 -17.41
CA GLY A 73 -13.53 -17.81 -18.17
C GLY A 73 -14.59 -17.18 -19.07
N ALA A 74 -15.36 -16.23 -18.53
CA ALA A 74 -16.35 -15.50 -19.30
C ALA A 74 -15.72 -14.72 -20.45
N GLN A 75 -14.60 -14.02 -20.21
CA GLN A 75 -13.90 -13.29 -21.26
C GLN A 75 -13.36 -14.23 -22.35
N ALA A 76 -12.78 -15.37 -21.97
CA ALA A 76 -12.26 -16.36 -22.93
C ALA A 76 -13.38 -16.95 -23.78
N ALA A 77 -14.53 -17.26 -23.17
CA ALA A 77 -15.72 -17.73 -23.87
C ALA A 77 -16.28 -16.68 -24.85
N LEU A 78 -16.26 -15.40 -24.49
CA LEU A 78 -16.75 -14.31 -25.33
C LEU A 78 -15.82 -13.98 -26.50
N THR A 79 -14.50 -14.02 -26.31
CA THR A 79 -13.53 -13.63 -27.36
C THR A 79 -12.94 -14.81 -28.12
N GLY A 80 -13.14 -16.04 -27.65
CA GLY A 80 -12.49 -17.25 -28.17
C GLY A 80 -10.96 -17.24 -28.01
N SER A 81 -10.41 -16.33 -27.21
CA SER A 81 -8.98 -16.17 -27.01
C SER A 81 -8.49 -17.03 -25.85
N PRO A 82 -7.26 -17.58 -25.93
CA PRO A 82 -6.69 -18.32 -24.81
C PRO A 82 -6.45 -17.40 -23.62
N ILE A 83 -6.58 -17.94 -22.40
CA ILE A 83 -6.27 -17.20 -21.18
C ILE A 83 -4.75 -17.17 -20.99
N ASP A 84 -4.15 -16.03 -21.32
CA ASP A 84 -2.74 -15.73 -21.05
C ASP A 84 -2.58 -14.62 -20.00
N VAL A 85 -1.33 -14.33 -19.63
CA VAL A 85 -1.02 -13.32 -18.61
C VAL A 85 -1.43 -11.92 -19.05
N GLU A 86 -1.41 -11.60 -20.35
CA GLU A 86 -1.79 -10.28 -20.86
C GLU A 86 -3.30 -10.06 -20.76
N MET A 87 -4.08 -11.05 -21.16
CA MET A 87 -5.53 -11.09 -20.96
C MET A 87 -5.88 -10.99 -19.48
N ALA A 88 -5.16 -11.74 -18.62
CA ALA A 88 -5.37 -11.69 -17.18
C ALA A 88 -5.13 -10.29 -16.60
N LYS A 89 -4.02 -9.62 -16.98
CA LYS A 89 -3.73 -8.24 -16.59
C LYS A 89 -4.83 -7.26 -17.01
N LYS A 90 -5.34 -7.41 -18.23
CA LYS A 90 -6.36 -6.50 -18.77
C LYS A 90 -7.71 -6.69 -18.08
N VAL A 91 -8.14 -7.93 -17.89
CA VAL A 91 -9.46 -8.29 -17.35
C VAL A 91 -9.53 -8.11 -15.84
N LEU A 92 -8.43 -8.39 -15.15
CA LEU A 92 -8.36 -8.34 -13.69
C LEU A 92 -7.84 -7.02 -13.15
N LYS A 93 -7.75 -5.96 -13.97
CA LYS A 93 -7.24 -4.65 -13.56
C LYS A 93 -7.90 -4.10 -12.29
N ASP A 94 -9.20 -4.35 -12.11
CA ASP A 94 -9.95 -3.89 -10.93
C ASP A 94 -9.75 -4.77 -9.69
N PHE A 95 -9.32 -6.03 -9.87
CA PHE A 95 -9.09 -7.00 -8.79
C PHE A 95 -7.64 -7.05 -8.35
N ILE A 96 -6.73 -6.72 -9.26
CA ILE A 96 -5.34 -6.49 -8.95
C ILE A 96 -5.34 -5.16 -8.19
N GLN A 97 -5.20 -5.23 -6.87
CA GLN A 97 -4.70 -4.08 -6.14
C GLN A 97 -3.40 -3.72 -6.83
N ASP A 98 -3.37 -2.55 -7.50
CA ASP A 98 -2.12 -1.92 -7.90
C ASP A 98 -1.22 -2.05 -6.68
N GLU A 99 -0.05 -2.68 -6.84
CA GLU A 99 0.99 -2.61 -5.82
C GLU A 99 1.00 -1.16 -5.37
N GLU A 100 0.74 -0.90 -4.08
CA GLU A 100 0.72 0.44 -3.51
C GLU A 100 1.86 1.19 -4.17
N LYS A 101 1.54 2.14 -5.07
CA LYS A 101 2.60 2.78 -5.86
C LYS A 101 3.59 3.27 -4.83
N PRO A 102 4.86 2.83 -4.89
CA PRO A 102 5.78 3.09 -3.81
C PRO A 102 5.81 4.60 -3.62
N ILE A 103 5.57 5.04 -2.39
CA ILE A 103 5.51 6.46 -2.07
C ILE A 103 6.84 7.06 -2.50
N THR A 104 6.80 8.05 -3.38
CA THR A 104 8.03 8.68 -3.88
C THR A 104 8.34 9.95 -3.11
N SER A 105 9.63 10.29 -3.01
CA SER A 105 10.06 11.57 -2.43
C SER A 105 9.45 12.78 -3.15
N GLU A 106 9.10 12.64 -4.44
CA GLU A 106 8.44 13.69 -5.22
C GLU A 106 6.98 13.88 -4.82
N GLN A 107 6.24 12.78 -4.58
CA GLN A 107 4.88 12.84 -4.05
C GLN A 107 4.86 13.48 -2.67
N ILE A 108 5.78 13.07 -1.79
CA ILE A 108 5.93 13.65 -0.44
C ILE A 108 6.19 15.15 -0.53
N LEU A 109 7.15 15.56 -1.37
CA LEU A 109 7.47 16.97 -1.56
C LEU A 109 6.25 17.77 -2.05
N LYS A 110 5.48 17.22 -3.00
CA LYS A 110 4.26 17.84 -3.50
C LYS A 110 3.22 18.02 -2.40
N THR A 111 2.93 16.97 -1.63
CA THR A 111 1.95 17.02 -0.53
C THR A 111 2.36 18.02 0.56
N VAL A 112 3.66 18.07 0.89
CA VAL A 112 4.18 19.06 1.84
C VAL A 112 4.04 20.48 1.28
N CYS A 113 4.39 20.70 0.01
CA CYS A 113 4.23 22.01 -0.64
C CYS A 113 2.76 22.47 -0.63
N GLU A 114 1.83 21.59 -0.97
CA GLU A 114 0.38 21.86 -0.94
C GLU A 114 -0.11 22.23 0.46
N TYR A 115 0.38 21.54 1.49
CA TYR A 115 0.02 21.84 2.88
C TYR A 115 0.48 23.23 3.33
N PHE A 116 1.67 23.66 2.92
CA PHE A 116 2.24 24.96 3.29
C PHE A 116 1.95 26.08 2.28
N GLY A 117 1.22 25.82 1.19
CA GLY A 117 0.96 26.79 0.14
C GLY A 117 2.21 27.25 -0.62
N LEU A 118 3.22 26.38 -0.73
CA LEU A 118 4.51 26.68 -1.35
C LEU A 118 4.62 26.08 -2.75
N LYS A 119 5.49 26.66 -3.58
CA LYS A 119 5.87 26.06 -4.85
C LYS A 119 7.05 25.10 -4.63
N ILE A 120 7.04 23.98 -5.35
CA ILE A 120 8.13 22.98 -5.33
C ILE A 120 9.50 23.64 -5.62
N GLN A 121 9.53 24.62 -6.53
CA GLN A 121 10.73 25.36 -6.88
C GLN A 121 11.34 26.12 -5.68
N ASP A 122 10.52 26.68 -4.80
CA ASP A 122 10.99 27.39 -3.60
C ASP A 122 11.65 26.44 -2.61
N ILE A 123 11.12 25.22 -2.47
CA ILE A 123 11.73 24.18 -1.64
C ILE A 123 13.05 23.71 -2.25
N LYS A 124 13.14 23.51 -3.56
CA LYS A 124 14.39 23.11 -4.23
C LYS A 124 15.45 24.21 -4.25
N ALA A 125 15.05 25.49 -4.11
CA ALA A 125 15.98 26.62 -4.08
C ALA A 125 16.92 26.60 -2.86
N ARG A 126 17.94 27.46 -2.87
CA ARG A 126 18.87 27.64 -1.73
C ARG A 126 18.35 28.56 -0.63
N LYS A 127 17.09 29.01 -0.70
CA LYS A 127 16.46 29.88 0.32
C LYS A 127 16.47 29.19 1.69
N ARG A 128 16.89 29.93 2.72
CA ARG A 128 17.04 29.48 4.12
C ARG A 128 16.03 30.10 5.09
N THR A 129 15.07 30.87 4.60
CA THR A 129 14.00 31.44 5.44
C THR A 129 13.25 30.31 6.14
N LYS A 130 12.81 30.55 7.40
CA LYS A 130 12.14 29.54 8.23
C LYS A 130 10.93 28.92 7.52
N GLU A 131 10.16 29.74 6.82
CA GLU A 131 8.99 29.37 6.03
C GLU A 131 9.27 28.35 4.93
N ILE A 132 10.51 28.29 4.43
CA ILE A 132 10.93 27.33 3.40
C ILE A 132 11.75 26.19 4.01
N ALA A 133 12.62 26.52 4.97
CA ALA A 133 13.50 25.55 5.62
C ALA A 133 12.71 24.50 6.42
N GLN A 134 11.69 24.91 7.17
CA GLN A 134 10.90 23.98 7.98
C GLN A 134 10.11 22.99 7.11
N PRO A 135 9.34 23.39 6.09
CA PRO A 135 8.68 22.45 5.17
C PRO A 135 9.68 21.55 4.44
N ARG A 136 10.85 22.07 4.04
CA ARG A 136 11.91 21.25 3.43
C ARG A 136 12.42 20.16 4.38
N GLN A 137 12.66 20.49 5.64
CA GLN A 137 13.10 19.53 6.64
C GLN A 137 12.04 18.45 6.89
N ILE A 138 10.77 18.85 6.97
CA ILE A 138 9.63 17.92 7.09
C ILE A 138 9.57 16.99 5.87
N ALA A 139 9.73 17.51 4.66
CA ALA A 139 9.72 16.68 3.44
C ALA A 139 10.87 15.66 3.45
N MET A 140 12.09 16.06 3.86
CA MET A 140 13.22 15.14 4.02
C MET A 140 12.95 14.05 5.06
N TYR A 141 12.40 14.43 6.21
CA TYR A 141 12.05 13.50 7.28
C TYR A 141 11.00 12.48 6.83
N LEU A 142 9.91 12.95 6.20
CA LEU A 142 8.85 12.08 5.69
C LEU A 142 9.37 11.16 4.57
N SER A 143 10.19 11.67 3.66
CA SER A 143 10.87 10.85 2.66
C SER A 143 11.71 9.74 3.29
N ARG A 144 12.39 10.02 4.40
CA ARG A 144 13.18 9.02 5.11
C ARG A 144 12.33 7.95 5.80
N GLN A 145 11.13 8.30 6.24
CA GLN A 145 10.21 7.42 6.97
C GLN A 145 9.29 6.59 6.06
N LEU A 146 9.02 7.07 4.85
CA LEU A 146 7.98 6.53 3.97
C LEU A 146 8.51 5.94 2.67
N THR A 147 9.82 6.04 2.40
CA THR A 147 10.42 5.57 1.16
C THR A 147 11.70 4.80 1.43
N ASP A 148 12.04 3.85 0.56
CA ASP A 148 13.31 3.11 0.58
C ASP A 148 14.47 3.89 -0.09
N GLY A 149 14.28 5.18 -0.39
CA GLY A 149 15.27 6.01 -1.03
C GLY A 149 16.54 6.20 -0.19
N SER A 150 17.70 6.16 -0.84
CA SER A 150 18.96 6.49 -0.18
C SER A 150 18.97 7.96 0.27
N LEU A 151 19.79 8.31 1.26
CA LEU A 151 19.93 9.70 1.71
C LEU A 151 20.34 10.65 0.57
N ASN A 152 21.13 10.14 -0.40
CA ASN A 152 21.51 10.89 -1.59
C ASN A 152 20.32 11.12 -2.52
N ASP A 153 19.45 10.13 -2.70
CA ASP A 153 18.28 10.26 -3.58
C ASP A 153 17.26 11.21 -2.99
N ILE A 154 17.02 11.13 -1.67
CA ILE A 154 16.19 12.10 -0.94
C ILE A 154 16.77 13.51 -1.12
N GLY A 155 18.09 13.66 -0.95
CA GLY A 155 18.79 14.93 -1.16
C GLY A 155 18.63 15.50 -2.57
N LYS A 156 18.74 14.66 -3.60
CA LYS A 156 18.51 15.03 -5.01
C LYS A 156 17.10 15.54 -5.23
N SER A 157 16.08 14.84 -4.71
CA SER A 157 14.67 15.26 -4.82
C SER A 157 14.41 16.64 -4.17
N MET A 158 15.25 17.06 -3.22
CA MET A 158 15.13 18.34 -2.50
C MET A 158 16.01 19.46 -3.08
N GLY A 159 16.40 19.36 -4.35
CA GLY A 159 17.22 20.36 -5.03
C GLY A 159 18.72 20.14 -4.87
N GLY A 160 19.16 18.88 -4.89
CA GLY A 160 20.59 18.51 -4.84
C GLY A 160 21.25 18.79 -3.50
N LYS A 161 20.60 18.44 -2.40
CA LYS A 161 21.17 18.56 -1.04
C LYS A 161 22.01 17.35 -0.69
N ASP A 162 23.06 17.55 0.10
CA ASP A 162 23.92 16.47 0.55
C ASP A 162 23.23 15.57 1.58
N HIS A 163 23.62 14.30 1.65
CA HIS A 163 23.12 13.33 2.63
C HIS A 163 23.21 13.84 4.08
N ALA A 164 24.28 14.57 4.43
CA ALA A 164 24.46 15.16 5.75
C ALA A 164 23.36 16.19 6.08
N THR A 165 22.86 16.92 5.08
CA THR A 165 21.72 17.84 5.23
C THR A 165 20.44 17.07 5.55
N VAL A 166 20.23 15.91 4.90
CA VAL A 166 19.07 15.05 5.17
C VAL A 166 19.11 14.50 6.59
N ILE A 167 20.28 14.04 7.06
CA ILE A 167 20.47 13.56 8.44
C ILE A 167 20.15 14.67 9.44
N TYR A 168 20.73 15.86 9.24
CA TYR A 168 20.49 17.01 10.10
C TYR A 168 19.00 17.41 10.13
N ALA A 169 18.34 17.41 8.97
CA ALA A 169 16.92 17.71 8.86
C ALA A 169 16.06 16.70 9.63
N CYS A 170 16.35 15.40 9.51
CA CYS A 170 15.62 14.36 10.24
C CYS A 170 15.73 14.55 11.75
N LYS A 171 16.97 14.76 12.25
CA LYS A 171 17.21 15.00 13.67
C LYS A 171 16.47 16.23 14.21
N GLN A 172 16.51 17.34 13.46
CA GLN A 172 15.79 18.57 13.84
C GLN A 172 14.27 18.37 13.90
N VAL A 173 13.70 17.61 12.97
CA VAL A 173 12.26 17.31 12.98
C VAL A 173 11.92 16.41 14.17
N GLU A 174 12.70 15.37 14.45
CA GLU A 174 12.50 14.49 15.61
C GLU A 174 12.59 15.25 16.94
N ASP A 175 13.65 16.04 17.14
CA ASP A 175 13.83 16.86 18.34
C ASP A 175 12.66 17.84 18.55
N LYS A 176 12.14 18.40 17.46
CA LYS A 176 11.01 19.33 17.52
C LYS A 176 9.67 18.63 17.78
N ARG A 177 9.45 17.45 17.19
CA ARG A 177 8.25 16.62 17.47
C ARG A 177 8.18 16.22 18.95
N ALA A 178 9.32 15.96 19.59
CA ALA A 178 9.38 15.62 21.01
C ALA A 178 9.06 16.80 21.95
N LYS A 179 9.27 18.04 21.49
CA LYS A 179 9.15 19.25 22.33
C LYS A 179 7.87 20.05 22.09
N ASP A 180 7.26 19.92 20.91
CA ASP A 180 6.10 20.72 20.47
C ASP A 180 4.98 19.79 19.97
N GLU A 181 3.94 19.65 20.78
CA GLU A 181 2.79 18.80 20.47
C GLU A 181 2.02 19.29 19.23
N ASN A 182 1.93 20.60 19.01
CA ASN A 182 1.27 21.16 17.83
C ASN A 182 2.05 20.80 16.56
N PHE A 183 3.38 20.91 16.63
CA PHE A 183 4.24 20.47 15.54
C PHE A 183 4.12 18.96 15.29
N ASN A 184 4.04 18.14 16.35
CA ASN A 184 3.84 16.70 16.20
C ASN A 184 2.51 16.37 15.49
N ARG A 185 1.39 16.97 15.92
CA ARG A 185 0.06 16.79 15.29
C ARG A 185 0.06 17.20 13.81
N MET A 186 0.76 18.28 13.47
CA MET A 186 0.93 18.71 12.07
C MET A 186 1.67 17.65 11.24
N VAL A 187 2.77 17.10 11.75
CA VAL A 187 3.53 16.04 11.05
C VAL A 187 2.71 14.76 10.92
N GLU A 188 1.95 14.38 11.95
CA GLU A 188 1.02 13.24 11.89
C GLU A 188 -0.10 13.44 10.85
N THR A 189 -0.60 14.66 10.72
CA THR A 189 -1.59 15.01 9.69
C THR A 189 -1.00 14.82 8.29
N LEU A 190 0.25 15.25 8.07
CA LEU A 190 0.96 15.03 6.81
C LEU A 190 1.21 13.54 6.56
N LEU A 191 1.59 12.77 7.58
CA LEU A 191 1.77 11.31 7.47
C LEU A 191 0.50 10.62 6.99
N ARG A 192 -0.66 10.94 7.59
CA ARG A 192 -1.96 10.38 7.19
C ARG A 192 -2.40 10.79 5.79
N LYS A 193 -2.02 11.99 5.33
CA LYS A 193 -2.31 12.43 3.95
C LYS A 193 -1.47 11.68 2.90
N ILE A 194 -0.29 11.19 3.28
CA ILE A 194 0.66 10.56 2.36
C ILE A 194 0.51 9.03 2.33
N LYS A 195 0.18 8.42 3.47
CA LYS A 195 -0.22 7.02 3.58
C LYS A 195 -1.75 6.94 3.67
N PRO A 196 -2.48 6.90 2.54
CA PRO A 196 -3.93 6.71 2.54
C PRO A 196 -4.32 5.32 3.08
#